data_AF-A0A494XQM6-F1
#
_entry.id   AF-A0A494XQM6-F1
#
_cell.length_a   1.000
_cell.length_b   1.000
_cell.length_c   1.000
_cell.angle_alpha   90.00
_cell.angle_beta   90.00
_cell.angle_gamma   90.00
#
_symmetry.space_group_name_H-M   'P 1'
#
loop_
_entity.id
_entity.type
_entity.pdbx_description
1 polymer ?
#
loop_
_entity_poly.entity_id
_entity_poly.type
_entity_poly.pdbx_seq_one_letter_code
_entity_poly.pdbx_strand_id
1 'polypeptide(L)'
;MSTHAPAKAALHIEPVNAYGDKGVRLSLDTGSLILDTPTVDALIEELGRLRSEMQPCVDMEVDSKKPFLVEVDPSWHLQSNPLFDGTVMLMRHPGLGWTCYAIPRPSLERLVQSLNEQLERSVPIEGLAN
;
A
#
# COMPACT_ATOMS: atom_id res chain seq x y z
N MET A 1 -21.99 -20.37 -30.12
CA MET A 1 -21.88 -19.92 -28.72
C MET A 1 -20.82 -18.82 -28.69
N SER A 2 -21.23 -17.55 -28.71
CA SER A 2 -20.30 -16.42 -28.74
C SER A 2 -19.92 -16.07 -27.31
N THR A 3 -18.64 -16.22 -26.99
CA THR A 3 -18.02 -15.74 -25.76
C THR A 3 -17.97 -14.21 -25.79
N HIS A 4 -18.91 -13.56 -25.09
CA HIS A 4 -18.86 -12.13 -24.85
C HIS A 4 -17.87 -11.90 -23.70
N ALA A 5 -16.64 -11.55 -24.03
CA ALA A 5 -15.76 -10.94 -23.04
C ALA A 5 -16.43 -9.62 -22.58
N PRO A 6 -16.63 -9.38 -21.28
CA PRO A 6 -17.24 -8.13 -20.84
C PRO A 6 -16.37 -6.97 -21.33
N ALA A 7 -17.01 -5.98 -21.97
CA ALA A 7 -16.35 -4.73 -22.34
C ALA A 7 -15.76 -4.14 -21.06
N LYS A 8 -14.46 -3.83 -21.10
CA LYS A 8 -13.76 -3.19 -19.98
C LYS A 8 -14.37 -1.80 -19.80
N ALA A 9 -15.19 -1.63 -18.77
CA ALA A 9 -15.77 -0.33 -18.43
C ALA A 9 -14.62 0.67 -18.20
N ALA A 10 -14.73 1.87 -18.79
CA ALA A 10 -13.74 2.91 -18.61
C ALA A 10 -13.91 3.54 -17.23
N LEU A 11 -13.05 3.17 -16.28
CA LEU A 11 -12.98 3.80 -14.96
C LEU A 11 -12.13 5.07 -15.05
N HIS A 12 -12.72 6.20 -14.71
CA HIS A 12 -12.03 7.48 -14.57
C HIS A 12 -12.17 7.99 -13.14
N ILE A 13 -11.06 8.46 -12.57
CA ILE A 13 -10.99 8.99 -11.21
C ILE A 13 -10.30 10.35 -11.27
N GLU A 14 -10.94 11.39 -10.74
CA GLU A 14 -10.38 12.75 -10.70
C GLU A 14 -10.66 13.43 -9.35
N PRO A 15 -9.72 14.27 -8.85
CA PRO A 15 -9.98 15.07 -7.67
C PRO A 15 -11.05 16.12 -7.97
N VAL A 16 -11.96 16.35 -7.02
CA VAL A 16 -12.93 17.44 -7.06
C VAL A 16 -12.80 18.28 -5.81
N ASN A 17 -12.68 19.60 -6.00
CA ASN A 17 -12.79 20.57 -4.91
C ASN A 17 -14.21 21.14 -4.95
N ALA A 18 -15.10 20.61 -4.13
CA ALA A 18 -16.45 21.16 -3.93
C ALA A 18 -16.48 21.84 -2.56
N TYR A 19 -16.66 23.16 -2.54
CA TYR A 19 -16.92 23.93 -1.32
C TYR A 19 -15.91 23.74 -0.16
N GLY A 20 -14.64 23.49 -0.47
CA GLY A 20 -13.55 23.43 0.53
C GLY A 20 -13.19 22.02 1.00
N ASP A 21 -14.08 21.04 0.82
CA ASP A 21 -13.77 19.65 1.10
C ASP A 21 -13.19 18.96 -0.14
N LYS A 22 -12.06 18.26 0.06
CA LYS A 22 -11.43 17.44 -0.99
C LYS A 22 -12.26 16.17 -1.16
N GLY A 23 -12.75 15.95 -2.37
CA GLY A 23 -13.45 14.74 -2.76
C GLY A 23 -12.86 14.13 -4.03
N VAL A 24 -13.38 12.96 -4.40
CA VAL A 24 -12.98 12.23 -5.60
C VAL A 24 -14.22 11.95 -6.44
N ARG A 25 -14.20 12.33 -7.72
CA ARG A 25 -15.21 11.88 -8.67
C ARG A 25 -14.76 10.56 -9.28
N LEU A 26 -15.59 9.54 -9.12
CA LEU A 26 -15.48 8.25 -9.77
C LEU A 26 -16.51 8.18 -10.91
N SER A 27 -16.05 7.93 -12.12
CA SER A 27 -16.90 7.85 -13.32
C SER A 27 -16.73 6.49 -14.00
N LEU A 28 -17.86 5.90 -14.34
CA LEU A 28 -18.02 4.73 -15.20
C LEU A 28 -18.92 5.10 -16.39
N ASP A 29 -18.98 4.25 -17.41
CA ASP A 29 -19.84 4.48 -18.59
C ASP A 29 -21.32 4.68 -18.22
N THR A 30 -21.75 4.13 -17.08
CA THR A 30 -23.13 4.17 -16.59
C THR A 30 -23.44 5.36 -15.67
N GLY A 31 -22.45 6.17 -15.28
CA GLY A 31 -22.65 7.32 -14.42
C GLY A 31 -21.43 7.70 -13.58
N SER A 32 -21.56 8.78 -12.80
CA SER A 32 -20.50 9.29 -11.93
C SER A 32 -21.00 9.54 -10.52
N LEU A 33 -20.14 9.29 -9.53
CA LEU A 33 -20.38 9.56 -8.11
C LEU A 33 -19.25 10.42 -7.55
N ILE A 34 -19.57 11.34 -6.65
CA ILE A 34 -18.57 12.07 -5.86
C ILE A 34 -18.48 11.41 -4.49
N LEU A 35 -17.25 11.07 -4.09
CA LEU A 35 -16.91 10.46 -2.81
C LEU A 35 -16.20 11.50 -1.95
N ASP A 36 -16.62 11.63 -0.70
CA ASP A 36 -15.89 12.38 0.32
C ASP A 36 -14.72 11.55 0.88
N THR A 37 -13.90 12.16 1.75
CA THR A 37 -12.72 11.49 2.30
C THR A 37 -13.08 10.18 3.05
N PRO A 38 -14.05 10.15 3.98
CA PRO A 38 -14.41 8.92 4.68
C PRO A 38 -14.93 7.81 3.75
N THR A 39 -15.68 8.17 2.70
CA THR A 39 -16.16 7.19 1.73
C THR A 39 -15.02 6.66 0.86
N VAL A 40 -14.03 7.50 0.53
CA VAL A 40 -12.81 7.04 -0.16
C VAL A 40 -12.03 6.07 0.72
N ASP A 41 -11.88 6.35 2.02
CA ASP A 41 -11.19 5.46 2.95
C ASP A 41 -11.85 4.08 3.02
N ALA A 42 -13.18 4.05 3.18
CA ALA A 42 -13.95 2.80 3.20
C ALA A 42 -13.87 2.04 1.87
N LEU A 43 -13.86 2.76 0.74
CA LEU A 43 -13.71 2.15 -0.58
C LEU A 43 -12.33 1.51 -0.76
N ILE A 44 -11.26 2.19 -0.32
CA ILE A 44 -9.89 1.66 -0.39
C ILE A 44 -9.76 0.39 0.45
N GLU A 45 -10.30 0.38 1.67
CA GLU A 45 -10.28 -0.78 2.57
C GLU A 45 -10.97 -1.98 1.91
N GLU A 46 -12.19 -1.80 1.41
CA GLU A 46 -12.96 -2.89 0.80
C GLU A 46 -12.32 -3.36 -0.50
N LEU A 47 -11.80 -2.46 -1.34
CA LEU A 47 -11.06 -2.84 -2.54
C LEU A 47 -9.76 -3.60 -2.20
N GLY A 48 -9.06 -3.22 -1.14
CA GLY A 48 -7.87 -3.94 -0.66
C GLY A 48 -8.22 -5.36 -0.24
N ARG A 49 -9.29 -5.53 0.54
CA ARG A 49 -9.81 -6.83 0.96
C ARG A 49 -10.19 -7.69 -0.24
N LEU A 50 -11.03 -7.16 -1.14
CA LEU A 50 -11.45 -7.87 -2.35
C LEU A 50 -10.25 -8.23 -3.24
N ARG A 51 -9.31 -7.30 -3.44
CA ARG A 51 -8.12 -7.55 -4.27
C ARG A 51 -7.25 -8.68 -3.72
N SER A 52 -7.18 -8.84 -2.40
CA SER A 52 -6.42 -9.93 -1.77
C SER A 52 -6.98 -11.32 -2.07
N GLU A 53 -8.27 -11.42 -2.39
CA GLU A 53 -8.99 -12.66 -2.70
C GLU A 53 -9.04 -12.95 -4.22
N MET A 54 -8.80 -11.93 -5.04
CA MET A 54 -8.94 -12.02 -6.50
C MET A 54 -7.75 -12.70 -7.19
N GLN A 55 -8.06 -13.35 -8.33
CA GLN A 55 -7.07 -13.89 -9.26
C GLN A 55 -6.87 -12.99 -10.48
N PRO A 56 -5.64 -12.89 -11.02
CA PRO A 56 -4.41 -13.46 -10.48
C PRO A 56 -4.05 -12.81 -9.13
N CYS A 57 -3.41 -13.58 -8.25
CA CYS A 57 -2.88 -13.03 -7.00
C CYS A 57 -1.95 -11.85 -7.28
N VAL A 58 -1.74 -10.99 -6.29
CA VAL A 58 -0.73 -9.94 -6.40
C VAL A 58 0.64 -10.61 -6.56
N ASP A 59 1.45 -10.11 -7.50
CA ASP A 59 2.79 -10.64 -7.76
C ASP A 59 3.59 -10.71 -6.44
N MET A 60 4.10 -11.91 -6.11
CA MET A 60 4.89 -12.11 -4.88
C MET A 60 6.32 -11.59 -5.02
N GLU A 61 6.79 -11.41 -6.26
CA GLU A 61 8.12 -10.89 -6.56
C GLU A 61 8.07 -9.39 -6.81
N VAL A 62 9.07 -8.68 -6.29
CA VAL A 62 9.24 -7.26 -6.55
C VAL A 62 9.73 -7.08 -7.98
N ASP A 63 8.93 -6.43 -8.82
CA ASP A 63 9.36 -6.01 -10.15
C ASP A 63 10.14 -4.69 -10.04
N SER A 64 11.47 -4.79 -10.08
CA SER A 64 12.38 -3.64 -9.98
C SER A 64 12.24 -2.62 -11.11
N LYS A 65 11.49 -2.92 -12.18
CA LYS A 65 11.22 -1.99 -13.29
C LYS A 65 9.96 -1.16 -13.08
N LYS A 66 9.09 -1.54 -12.15
CA LYS A 66 7.90 -0.76 -11.82
C LYS A 66 8.28 0.41 -10.90
N PRO A 67 7.79 1.63 -11.15
CA PRO A 67 7.99 2.73 -10.22
C PRO A 67 7.21 2.46 -8.94
N PHE A 68 7.88 2.62 -7.79
CA PHE A 68 7.25 2.54 -6.48
C PHE A 68 7.14 3.93 -5.87
N LEU A 69 6.05 4.18 -5.13
CA LEU A 69 6.01 5.31 -4.21
C LEU A 69 6.99 5.01 -3.07
N VAL A 70 8.01 5.84 -2.93
CA VAL A 70 8.97 5.74 -1.82
C VAL A 70 8.63 6.85 -0.82
N GLU A 71 8.10 6.46 0.33
CA GLU A 71 8.00 7.35 1.49
C GLU A 71 9.35 7.36 2.21
N VAL A 72 9.88 8.57 2.44
CA VAL A 72 11.12 8.76 3.21
C VAL A 72 10.76 8.85 4.69
N ASP A 73 11.44 8.05 5.51
CA ASP A 73 11.22 7.95 6.96
C ASP A 73 9.75 7.67 7.35
N PRO A 74 9.15 6.56 6.83
CA PRO A 74 7.79 6.21 7.16
C PRO A 74 7.67 5.87 8.65
N SER A 75 6.55 6.24 9.27
CA SER A 75 6.28 5.85 10.66
C SER A 75 6.08 4.34 10.77
N TRP A 76 6.74 3.71 11.74
CA TRP A 76 6.63 2.28 12.02
C TRP A 76 6.57 1.98 13.51
N HIS A 77 5.93 0.86 13.86
CA HIS A 77 5.87 0.33 15.21
C HIS A 77 6.09 -1.18 15.20
N LEU A 78 6.77 -1.69 16.24
CA LEU A 78 6.86 -3.12 16.49
C LEU A 78 6.06 -3.45 17.75
N GLN A 79 5.27 -4.51 17.67
CA GLN A 79 4.52 -5.04 18.80
C GLN A 79 4.97 -6.48 19.05
N SER A 80 5.22 -6.82 20.31
CA SER A 80 5.32 -8.20 20.75
C SER A 80 3.91 -8.73 21.00
N ASN A 81 3.66 -9.98 20.60
CA ASN A 81 2.40 -10.66 20.86
C ASN A 81 2.70 -11.95 21.63
N PRO A 82 2.21 -12.11 22.87
CA PRO A 82 2.47 -13.31 23.68
C PRO A 82 2.05 -14.65 23.03
N LEU A 83 1.17 -14.60 22.02
CA LEU A 83 0.65 -15.76 21.31
C LEU A 83 1.35 -16.01 19.96
N PHE A 84 2.35 -15.22 19.60
CA PHE A 84 3.06 -15.33 18.32
C PHE A 84 4.57 -15.26 18.52
N ASP A 85 5.29 -16.32 18.14
CA ASP A 85 6.76 -16.36 18.19
C ASP A 85 7.35 -15.56 17.01
N GLY A 86 7.49 -14.25 17.23
CA GLY A 86 7.93 -13.28 16.24
C GLY A 86 7.57 -11.85 16.66
N THR A 87 7.39 -10.97 15.68
CA THR A 87 6.90 -9.60 15.90
C THR A 87 5.76 -9.25 14.96
N VAL A 88 4.91 -8.33 15.39
CA VAL A 88 3.95 -7.67 14.53
C VAL A 88 4.50 -6.29 14.17
N MET A 89 4.79 -6.07 12.90
CA MET A 89 5.28 -4.80 12.37
C MET A 89 4.12 -4.01 11.77
N LEU A 90 3.91 -2.80 12.28
CA LEU A 90 2.99 -1.83 11.72
C LEU A 90 3.79 -0.81 10.92
N MET A 91 3.38 -0.54 9.68
CA MET A 91 3.99 0.45 8.81
C MET A 91 2.91 1.35 8.24
N ARG A 92 3.07 2.66 8.39
CA ARG A 92 2.18 3.64 7.78
C ARG A 92 2.43 3.71 6.28
N HIS A 93 1.37 3.64 5.50
CA HIS A 93 1.34 3.93 4.07
C HIS A 93 0.46 5.16 3.82
N PRO A 94 0.87 6.11 2.97
CA PRO A 94 0.23 7.43 2.88
C PRO A 94 -1.17 7.37 2.27
N GLY A 95 -1.47 6.34 1.48
CA GLY A 95 -2.79 6.12 0.88
C GLY A 95 -3.60 4.94 1.45
N LEU A 96 -3.02 4.12 2.33
CA LEU A 96 -3.70 2.93 2.89
C LEU A 96 -3.83 3.00 4.43
N GLY A 97 -3.25 4.03 5.06
CA GLY A 97 -3.18 4.09 6.52
C GLY A 97 -2.17 3.09 7.09
N TRP A 98 -2.48 2.49 8.23
CA TRP A 98 -1.59 1.53 8.90
C TRP A 98 -1.74 0.13 8.31
N THR A 99 -0.65 -0.41 7.79
CA THR A 99 -0.55 -1.80 7.33
C THR A 99 0.18 -2.65 8.36
N CYS A 100 -0.23 -3.90 8.53
CA CYS A 100 0.22 -4.78 9.61
C CYS A 100 0.77 -6.10 9.07
N TYR A 101 1.96 -6.48 9.51
CA TYR A 101 2.67 -7.68 9.07
C TYR A 101 3.13 -8.51 10.27
N ALA A 102 2.66 -9.74 10.36
CA ALA A 102 3.20 -10.71 11.31
C ALA A 102 4.48 -11.33 10.72
N ILE A 103 5.62 -11.11 11.39
CA ILE A 103 6.93 -11.60 10.97
C ILE A 103 7.36 -12.69 11.95
N PRO A 104 7.32 -13.98 11.55
CA PRO A 104 7.76 -15.08 12.39
C PRO A 104 9.24 -14.96 12.75
N ARG A 105 9.63 -15.48 13.91
CA ARG A 105 11.00 -15.39 14.43
C ARG A 105 12.12 -15.69 13.41
N PRO A 106 12.08 -16.79 12.64
CA PRO A 106 13.14 -17.06 11.65
C PRO A 106 13.25 -16.00 10.54
N SER A 107 12.13 -15.37 10.17
CA SER A 107 12.12 -14.28 9.20
C SER A 107 12.56 -12.96 9.82
N LEU A 108 12.24 -12.73 11.10
CA LEU A 108 12.70 -11.56 11.84
C LEU A 108 14.24 -11.58 12.01
N GLU A 109 14.80 -12.74 12.35
CA GLU A 109 16.26 -12.93 12.45
C GLU A 109 16.96 -12.60 11.12
N ARG A 110 16.43 -13.11 9.99
CA ARG A 110 16.94 -12.79 8.65
C ARG A 110 16.79 -11.31 8.29
N LEU A 111 15.67 -10.68 8.66
CA LEU A 111 15.45 -9.25 8.43
C LEU A 111 16.49 -8.41 9.17
N VAL A 112 16.70 -8.67 10.47
CA VAL A 112 17.70 -7.98 11.28
C VAL A 112 19.10 -8.15 10.70
N GLN A 113 19.47 -9.36 10.32
CA GLN A 113 20.77 -9.62 9.67
C GLN A 113 20.91 -8.77 8.39
N SER A 114 19.88 -8.77 7.54
CA SER A 114 19.91 -8.06 6.26
C SER A 114 20.02 -6.54 6.46
N LEU A 115 19.31 -5.99 7.45
CA LEU A 115 19.38 -4.57 7.81
C LEU A 115 20.77 -4.18 8.33
N ASN A 116 21.39 -5.01 9.17
CA ASN A 116 22.75 -4.78 9.67
C ASN A 116 23.76 -4.77 8.51
N GLU A 117 23.68 -5.75 7.60
CA GLU A 117 24.54 -5.80 6.41
C GLU A 117 24.37 -4.57 5.51
N GLN A 118 23.16 -4.02 5.39
CA GLN A 118 22.91 -2.78 4.65
C GLN A 118 23.47 -1.55 5.36
N LEU A 119 23.32 -1.47 6.68
CA LEU A 119 23.87 -0.38 7.48
C LEU A 119 25.39 -0.32 7.37
N GLU A 120 26.07 -1.46 7.43
CA GLU A 120 27.53 -1.56 7.28
C GLU A 120 28.01 -1.15 5.87
N ARG A 121 27.20 -1.41 4.83
CA ARG A 121 27.51 -1.01 3.44
C ARG A 121 27.16 0.44 3.14
N SER A 122 26.25 1.03 3.93
CA SER A 122 25.81 2.39 3.72
C SER A 122 26.96 3.36 4.04
N VAL A 123 27.33 4.18 3.06
CA VAL A 123 28.27 5.29 3.28
C VAL A 123 27.42 6.50 3.69
N PRO A 124 27.74 7.18 4.81
CA PRO A 124 27.09 8.43 5.15
C PRO A 124 27.18 9.41 3.98
N ILE A 125 26.05 9.98 3.57
CA ILE A 125 26.04 11.07 2.60
C ILE A 125 26.50 12.34 3.34
N GLU A 126 27.81 12.49 3.54
CA GLU A 126 28.41 13.74 4.00
C GLU A 126 28.51 14.70 2.79
N GLY A 127 27.68 15.74 2.73
CA GLY A 127 27.84 16.76 1.68
C GLY A 127 26.67 17.65 1.26
N LEU A 128 25.65 17.89 2.09
CA LEU A 128 24.70 18.98 1.86
C LEU A 128 24.49 19.80 3.14
N ALA A 129 25.60 20.25 3.74
CA ALA A 129 25.58 21.44 4.57
C ALA A 129 25.65 22.66 3.61
N ASN A 130 24.54 23.40 3.51
CA ASN A 130 24.59 24.81 3.15
C ASN A 130 24.56 25.62 4.44
#